data_AF-A0A835GMM7-F1
#
_entry.id   AF-A0A835GMM7-F1
#
_cell.length_a   1.000
_cell.length_b   1.000
_cell.length_c   1.000
_cell.angle_alpha   90.00
_cell.angle_beta   90.00
_cell.angle_gamma   90.00
#
_symmetry.space_group_name_H-M   'P 1'
#
loop_
_entity.id
_entity.type
_entity.pdbx_description
1 polymer ?
#
loop_
_entity_poly.entity_id
_entity_poly.type
_entity_poly.pdbx_seq_one_letter_code
_entity_poly.pdbx_strand_id
1 'polypeptide(L)'
;MGFSRNLHMSEVAYFANVRRCLSQPREDYIYELKSGFFYWKRKIKGSIVIEGFLPMELDSAPKNAHPDLIEVLVALNKHMKQKVHTLKSRFQTIKSDYQKCLRDTEEFLNLKIEMEKALCDKFLSLLSVKRSKVNSLKVSKAYLKDQEMLDLH
;
A
#
# COMPACT_ATOMS: atom_id res chain seq x y z
N MET A 1 -20.81 -30.37 -32.21
CA MET A 1 -19.84 -29.28 -32.44
C MET A 1 -19.94 -28.29 -31.28
N GLY A 2 -18.82 -27.86 -30.70
CA GLY A 2 -18.81 -27.02 -29.48
C GLY A 2 -18.85 -25.52 -29.75
N PHE A 3 -19.42 -24.74 -28.82
CA PHE A 3 -19.53 -23.28 -28.91
C PHE A 3 -18.19 -22.57 -29.14
N SER A 4 -17.09 -23.09 -28.57
CA SER A 4 -15.73 -22.59 -28.81
C SER A 4 -15.38 -22.51 -30.30
N ARG A 5 -15.70 -23.56 -31.08
CA ARG A 5 -15.45 -23.62 -32.52
C ARG A 5 -16.34 -22.65 -33.30
N ASN A 6 -17.62 -22.56 -32.95
CA ASN A 6 -18.58 -21.66 -33.61
C ASN A 6 -18.26 -20.18 -33.38
N LEU A 7 -17.65 -19.87 -32.23
CA LEU A 7 -17.21 -18.52 -31.88
C LEU A 7 -15.78 -18.21 -32.36
N HIS A 8 -15.14 -19.14 -33.09
CA HIS A 8 -13.75 -19.03 -33.52
C HIS A 8 -12.77 -18.74 -32.36
N MET A 9 -12.99 -19.39 -31.20
CA MET A 9 -12.17 -19.25 -29.99
C MET A 9 -11.53 -20.57 -29.57
N SER A 10 -10.40 -20.50 -28.87
CA SER A 10 -9.85 -21.67 -28.19
C SER A 10 -10.77 -22.10 -27.03
N GLU A 11 -10.75 -23.38 -26.66
CA GLU A 11 -11.57 -23.87 -25.54
C GLU A 11 -11.22 -23.20 -24.22
N VAL A 12 -9.93 -22.96 -23.95
CA VAL A 12 -9.46 -22.26 -22.75
C VAL A 12 -10.04 -20.84 -22.69
N ALA A 13 -9.99 -20.10 -23.80
CA ALA A 13 -10.54 -18.75 -23.87
C ALA A 13 -12.08 -18.76 -23.72
N TYR A 14 -12.75 -19.75 -24.30
CA TYR A 14 -14.18 -19.94 -24.15
C TYR A 14 -14.56 -20.18 -22.69
N PHE A 15 -13.91 -21.12 -21.99
CA PHE A 15 -14.21 -21.40 -20.58
C PHE A 15 -13.91 -20.21 -19.67
N ALA A 16 -12.84 -19.45 -19.94
CA ALA A 16 -12.56 -18.21 -19.22
C ALA A 16 -13.69 -17.18 -19.42
N ASN A 17 -14.21 -17.05 -20.64
CA ASN A 17 -15.34 -16.16 -20.95
C ASN A 17 -16.63 -16.61 -20.26
N VAL A 18 -16.95 -17.91 -20.30
CA VAL A 18 -18.12 -18.49 -19.62
C VAL A 18 -18.04 -18.23 -18.11
N ARG A 19 -16.89 -18.51 -17.48
CA ARG A 19 -16.69 -18.20 -16.05
C ARG A 19 -16.92 -16.72 -15.79
N ARG A 20 -16.31 -15.84 -16.59
CA ARG A 20 -16.43 -14.40 -16.40
C ARG A 20 -17.86 -13.89 -16.59
N CYS A 21 -18.64 -14.44 -17.52
CA CYS A 21 -20.02 -14.00 -17.73
C CYS A 21 -20.98 -14.58 -16.68
N LEU A 22 -20.75 -15.78 -16.14
CA LEU A 22 -21.66 -16.37 -15.15
C LEU A 22 -21.31 -16.00 -13.70
N SER A 23 -20.10 -15.50 -13.43
CA SER A 23 -19.67 -15.16 -12.05
C SER A 23 -20.00 -13.73 -11.62
N GLN A 24 -20.31 -12.82 -12.53
CA GLN A 24 -20.56 -11.41 -12.20
C GLN A 24 -21.53 -10.75 -13.19
N PRO A 25 -22.32 -9.76 -12.76
CA PRO A 25 -23.16 -8.97 -13.67
C PRO A 25 -22.32 -8.31 -14.76
N ARG A 26 -22.82 -8.35 -16.00
CA ARG A 26 -22.19 -7.72 -17.16
C ARG A 26 -23.23 -7.05 -18.04
N GLU A 27 -22.99 -5.79 -18.36
CA GLU A 27 -23.90 -5.00 -19.21
C GLU A 27 -23.93 -5.47 -20.67
N ASP A 28 -22.83 -6.07 -21.13
CA ASP A 28 -22.69 -6.63 -22.48
C ASP A 28 -23.35 -8.00 -22.64
N TYR A 29 -23.94 -8.57 -21.58
CA TYR A 29 -24.61 -9.87 -21.61
C TYR A 29 -26.12 -9.76 -21.36
N ILE A 30 -26.86 -10.70 -21.95
CA ILE A 30 -28.28 -10.95 -21.74
C ILE A 30 -28.40 -12.40 -21.28
N TYR A 31 -29.07 -12.60 -20.15
CA TYR A 31 -29.38 -13.92 -19.61
C TYR A 31 -30.87 -14.15 -19.78
N GLU A 32 -31.26 -15.23 -20.45
CA GLU A 32 -32.66 -15.51 -20.80
C GLU A 32 -33.01 -16.96 -20.46
N LEU A 33 -34.12 -17.17 -19.75
CA LEU A 33 -34.71 -18.48 -19.55
C LEU A 33 -35.92 -18.62 -20.48
N LYS A 34 -35.83 -19.51 -21.47
CA LYS A 34 -36.89 -19.71 -22.46
C LYS A 34 -36.97 -21.17 -22.89
N SER A 35 -38.19 -21.71 -22.96
CA SER A 35 -38.46 -23.06 -23.46
C SER A 35 -37.66 -24.18 -22.77
N GLY A 36 -37.40 -24.07 -21.46
CA GLY A 36 -36.62 -25.06 -20.71
C GLY A 36 -35.11 -24.94 -20.88
N PHE A 37 -34.60 -23.83 -21.41
CA PHE A 37 -33.17 -23.58 -21.56
C PHE A 37 -32.79 -22.22 -20.97
N PHE A 38 -31.69 -22.19 -20.24
CA PHE A 38 -31.02 -20.97 -19.80
C PHE A 38 -29.94 -20.60 -20.83
N TYR A 39 -30.00 -19.40 -21.38
CA TYR A 39 -29.07 -18.89 -22.38
C TYR A 39 -28.24 -17.75 -21.81
N TRP A 40 -26.95 -17.71 -22.15
CA TRP A 40 -26.12 -16.51 -22.01
C TRP A 40 -25.74 -15.99 -23.40
N LYS A 41 -26.15 -14.75 -23.66
CA LYS A 41 -26.01 -14.09 -24.96
C LYS A 41 -25.21 -12.82 -24.81
N ARG A 42 -24.39 -12.49 -25.80
CA ARG A 42 -23.56 -11.28 -25.78
C ARG A 42 -24.03 -10.27 -26.81
N LYS A 43 -24.07 -9.00 -26.42
CA LYS A 43 -24.32 -7.86 -27.31
C LYS A 43 -22.99 -7.45 -27.95
N ILE A 44 -22.89 -7.60 -29.27
CA ILE A 44 -21.71 -7.22 -30.05
C ILE A 44 -22.17 -6.30 -31.18
N LYS A 45 -21.81 -5.01 -31.11
CA LYS A 45 -22.11 -4.00 -32.15
C LYS A 45 -23.58 -3.98 -32.59
N GLY A 46 -24.51 -4.09 -31.64
CA GLY A 46 -25.96 -4.11 -31.89
C GLY A 46 -26.55 -5.49 -32.21
N SER A 47 -25.71 -6.49 -32.50
CA SER A 47 -26.13 -7.89 -32.69
C SER A 47 -26.13 -8.66 -31.37
N ILE A 48 -27.02 -9.65 -31.26
CA ILE A 48 -27.08 -10.56 -30.11
C ILE A 48 -26.55 -11.93 -30.55
N VAL A 49 -25.46 -12.37 -29.94
CA VAL A 49 -24.81 -13.66 -30.22
C VAL A 49 -25.06 -14.61 -29.05
N ILE A 50 -25.55 -15.81 -29.33
CA ILE A 50 -25.69 -16.86 -28.31
C ILE A 50 -24.31 -17.46 -28.06
N GLU A 51 -23.77 -17.26 -26.86
CA GLU A 51 -22.47 -17.83 -26.48
C GLU A 51 -22.60 -19.16 -25.74
N GLY A 52 -23.80 -19.54 -25.32
CA GLY A 52 -24.10 -20.89 -24.88
C GLY A 52 -25.47 -21.02 -24.22
N PHE A 53 -25.81 -22.26 -23.87
CA PHE A 53 -27.03 -22.58 -23.17
C PHE A 53 -26.86 -23.79 -22.24
N LEU A 54 -27.77 -23.90 -21.28
CA LEU A 54 -27.91 -25.03 -20.39
C LEU A 54 -29.39 -25.45 -20.37
N PRO A 55 -29.74 -26.71 -20.72
CA PRO A 55 -31.08 -27.24 -20.46
C PRO A 55 -31.37 -27.17 -18.96
N MET A 56 -32.55 -26.69 -18.58
CA MET A 56 -33.00 -26.62 -17.21
C MET A 56 -34.29 -27.41 -17.06
N GLU A 57 -34.26 -28.40 -16.19
CA GLU A 57 -35.46 -29.09 -15.73
C GLU A 57 -36.06 -28.31 -14.57
N LEU A 58 -37.37 -28.09 -14.61
CA LEU A 58 -38.08 -27.48 -13.50
C LEU A 58 -38.34 -28.56 -12.46
N ASP A 59 -37.82 -28.35 -11.25
CA ASP A 59 -38.09 -29.26 -10.14
C ASP A 59 -39.60 -29.34 -9.86
N SER A 60 -40.12 -30.57 -9.87
CA SER A 60 -41.55 -30.86 -9.68
C SER A 60 -42.04 -30.61 -8.25
N ALA A 61 -41.12 -30.52 -7.29
CA ALA A 61 -41.38 -30.11 -5.92
C ALA A 61 -40.21 -29.26 -5.42
N PRO A 62 -40.39 -27.93 -5.21
CA PRO A 62 -39.36 -27.08 -4.62
C PRO A 62 -39.28 -27.33 -3.11
N LYS A 63 -39.07 -28.59 -2.70
CA LYS A 63 -38.81 -28.95 -1.31
C LYS A 63 -37.31 -29.16 -1.18
N ASN A 64 -36.66 -28.16 -0.60
CA ASN A 64 -35.27 -28.17 -0.13
C ASN A 64 -34.16 -27.72 -1.11
N ALA A 65 -34.47 -27.06 -2.23
CA ALA A 65 -33.43 -26.57 -3.16
C ALA A 65 -32.59 -25.38 -2.62
N HIS A 66 -32.97 -24.73 -1.52
CA HIS A 66 -32.37 -23.47 -1.05
C HIS A 66 -31.91 -23.34 0.43
N PRO A 67 -31.84 -24.37 1.28
CA PRO A 67 -31.12 -24.25 2.56
C PRO A 67 -29.63 -23.90 2.33
N ASP A 68 -29.00 -24.54 1.33
CA ASP A 68 -27.55 -24.45 1.10
C ASP A 68 -27.09 -23.05 0.66
N LEU A 69 -27.78 -22.42 -0.29
CA LEU A 69 -27.35 -21.09 -0.77
C LEU A 69 -27.44 -20.02 0.32
N ILE A 70 -28.50 -20.03 1.13
CA ILE A 70 -28.66 -19.07 2.22
C ILE A 70 -27.56 -19.29 3.27
N GLU A 71 -27.29 -20.53 3.64
CA GLU A 71 -26.22 -20.88 4.59
C GLU A 71 -24.84 -20.46 4.06
N VAL A 72 -24.55 -20.74 2.78
CA VAL A 72 -23.32 -20.29 2.10
C VAL A 72 -23.20 -18.77 2.13
N LEU A 73 -24.26 -18.03 1.81
CA LEU A 73 -24.26 -16.57 1.83
C LEU A 73 -24.07 -16.01 3.26
N VAL A 74 -24.68 -16.63 4.26
CA VAL A 74 -24.51 -16.26 5.68
C VAL A 74 -23.08 -16.53 6.15
N ALA A 75 -22.52 -17.70 5.81
CA ALA A 75 -21.14 -18.06 6.13
C ALA A 75 -20.15 -17.09 5.46
N LEU A 76 -20.36 -16.77 4.18
CA LEU A 76 -19.56 -15.79 3.45
C LEU A 76 -19.64 -14.41 4.10
N ASN A 77 -20.84 -13.95 4.47
CA ASN A 77 -21.05 -12.67 5.14
C ASN A 77 -20.29 -12.61 6.48
N LYS A 78 -20.40 -13.66 7.31
CA LYS A 78 -19.70 -13.78 8.59
C LYS A 78 -18.19 -13.72 8.40
N HIS A 79 -17.66 -14.49 7.44
CA HIS A 79 -16.23 -14.50 7.11
C HIS A 79 -15.74 -13.13 6.61
N MET A 80 -16.52 -12.45 5.75
CA MET A 80 -16.16 -11.11 5.28
C MET A 80 -16.19 -10.07 6.40
N LYS A 81 -17.17 -10.13 7.32
CA LYS A 81 -17.22 -9.27 8.51
C LYS A 81 -15.99 -9.47 9.40
N GLN A 82 -15.57 -10.72 9.61
CA GLN A 82 -14.35 -11.03 10.36
C GLN A 82 -13.10 -10.48 9.67
N LYS A 83 -12.98 -10.63 8.34
CA LYS A 83 -11.87 -10.05 7.57
C LYS A 83 -11.82 -8.53 7.70
N VAL A 84 -12.95 -7.84 7.58
CA VAL A 84 -13.03 -6.38 7.74
C VAL A 84 -12.61 -5.98 9.15
N HIS A 85 -13.06 -6.70 10.19
CA HIS A 85 -12.69 -6.41 11.56
C HIS A 85 -11.16 -6.58 11.78
N THR A 86 -10.58 -7.68 11.31
CA THR A 86 -9.14 -7.94 11.40
C THR A 86 -8.33 -6.87 10.67
N LEU A 87 -8.74 -6.50 9.44
CA LEU A 87 -8.06 -5.45 8.68
C LEU A 87 -8.16 -4.09 9.37
N LYS A 88 -9.32 -3.75 9.94
CA LYS A 88 -9.50 -2.51 10.71
C LYS A 88 -8.60 -2.47 11.94
N SER A 89 -8.51 -3.58 12.68
CA SER A 89 -7.62 -3.71 13.84
C SER A 89 -6.15 -3.53 13.43
N ARG A 90 -5.68 -4.25 12.41
CA ARG A 90 -4.32 -4.12 11.87
C ARG A 90 -4.01 -2.70 11.42
N PHE A 91 -4.96 -2.05 10.75
CA PHE A 91 -4.80 -0.67 10.32
C PHE A 91 -4.60 0.29 11.50
N GLN A 92 -5.35 0.12 12.60
CA GLN A 92 -5.15 0.95 13.80
C GLN A 92 -3.79 0.71 14.43
N THR A 93 -3.32 -0.54 14.50
CA THR A 93 -1.96 -0.86 14.98
C THR A 93 -0.90 -0.16 14.13
N ILE A 94 -0.94 -0.35 12.80
CA ILE A 94 0.02 0.27 11.87
C ILE A 94 0.00 1.80 12.00
N LYS A 95 -1.20 2.39 12.11
CA LYS A 95 -1.35 3.84 12.29
C LYS A 95 -0.70 4.32 13.59
N SER A 96 -0.90 3.60 14.70
CA SER A 96 -0.29 3.92 15.99
C SER A 96 1.23 3.82 15.92
N ASP A 97 1.76 2.75 15.33
CA ASP A 97 3.19 2.52 15.18
C ASP A 97 3.85 3.60 14.31
N TYR A 98 3.19 3.98 13.21
CA TYR A 98 3.63 5.08 12.35
C TYR A 98 3.71 6.40 13.12
N GLN A 99 2.67 6.74 13.89
CA GLN A 99 2.66 7.96 14.70
C GLN A 99 3.75 7.96 15.78
N LYS A 100 4.03 6.80 16.38
CA LYS A 100 5.13 6.66 17.33
C LYS A 100 6.48 6.89 16.64
N CYS A 101 6.73 6.19 15.53
CA CYS A 101 7.98 6.32 14.77
C CYS A 101 8.23 7.77 14.30
N LEU A 102 7.17 8.47 13.89
CA LEU A 102 7.25 9.88 13.52
C LEU A 102 7.75 10.75 14.69
N ARG A 103 7.14 10.60 15.88
CA ARG A 103 7.57 11.33 17.08
C ARG A 103 9.00 10.99 17.47
N ASP A 104 9.35 9.71 17.50
CA ASP A 104 10.71 9.26 17.83
C ASP A 104 11.74 9.85 16.85
N THR A 105 11.37 10.00 15.58
CA THR A 105 12.23 10.62 14.54
C THR A 105 12.39 12.13 14.76
N GLU A 106 11.31 12.83 15.11
CA GLU A 106 11.34 14.26 15.43
C GLU A 106 12.19 14.54 16.68
N GLU A 107 12.04 13.73 17.72
CA GLU A 107 12.85 13.81 18.94
C GLU A 107 14.34 13.55 18.64
N PHE A 108 14.64 12.53 17.85
CA PHE A 108 16.02 12.24 17.43
C PHE A 108 16.65 13.38 16.63
N LEU A 109 15.89 14.00 15.72
CA LEU A 109 16.36 15.15 14.94
C LEU A 109 16.69 16.34 15.86
N ASN A 110 15.83 16.63 16.84
CA ASN A 110 16.08 17.69 17.81
C ASN A 110 17.35 17.42 18.62
N LEU A 111 17.51 16.20 19.13
CA LEU A 111 18.71 15.79 19.86
C LEU A 111 19.97 15.95 19.00
N LYS A 112 19.93 15.56 17.73
CA LYS A 112 21.05 15.75 16.78
C LYS A 112 21.42 17.23 16.66
N ILE A 113 20.43 18.11 16.47
CA ILE A 113 20.66 19.55 16.34
C ILE A 113 21.30 20.11 17.63
N GLU A 114 20.83 19.71 18.80
CA GLU A 114 21.41 20.12 20.08
C GLU A 114 22.86 19.64 20.25
N MET A 115 23.15 18.39 19.87
CA MET A 115 24.50 17.84 19.89
C MET A 115 25.44 18.60 18.93
N GLU A 116 24.98 18.92 17.72
CA GLU A 116 25.75 19.69 16.75
C GLU A 116 26.09 21.09 17.28
N LYS A 117 25.11 21.78 17.87
CA LYS A 117 25.32 23.08 18.52
C LYS A 117 26.36 22.98 19.65
N ALA A 118 26.19 22.01 20.55
CA ALA A 118 27.11 21.82 21.67
C ALA A 118 28.55 21.50 21.21
N LEU A 119 28.70 20.75 20.11
CA LEU A 119 30.00 20.46 19.51
C LEU A 119 30.62 21.74 18.93
N CYS A 120 29.86 22.51 18.15
CA CYS A 120 30.30 23.77 17.58
C CYS A 120 30.75 24.77 18.67
N ASP A 121 29.97 24.91 19.74
CA ASP A 121 30.30 25.81 20.86
C ASP A 121 31.60 25.38 21.55
N LYS A 122 31.81 24.08 21.77
CA LYS A 122 33.09 23.56 22.28
C LYS A 122 34.25 23.86 21.35
N PHE A 123 34.08 23.69 20.04
CA PHE A 123 35.11 24.03 19.06
C PHE A 123 35.46 25.51 19.07
N LEU A 124 34.47 26.39 19.11
CA LEU A 124 34.67 27.84 19.18
C LEU A 124 35.39 28.25 20.47
N SER A 125 35.00 27.65 21.60
CA SER A 125 35.67 27.86 22.89
C SER A 125 37.15 27.46 22.83
N LEU A 126 37.47 26.28 22.27
CA LEU A 126 38.85 25.84 22.08
C LEU A 126 39.65 26.77 21.16
N LEU A 127 39.06 27.22 20.06
CA LEU A 127 39.68 28.18 19.14
C LEU A 127 39.97 29.51 19.85
N SER A 128 39.03 30.00 20.67
CA SER A 128 39.22 31.22 21.46
C SER A 128 40.39 31.09 22.43
N VAL A 129 40.46 29.97 23.17
CA VAL A 129 41.58 29.70 24.09
C VAL A 129 42.91 29.65 23.35
N LYS A 130 42.98 28.97 22.20
CA LYS A 130 44.20 28.91 21.38
C LYS A 130 44.59 30.27 20.82
N ARG A 131 43.63 31.05 20.32
CA ARG A 131 43.86 32.43 19.83
C ARG A 131 44.40 33.33 20.94
N SER A 132 43.80 33.28 22.13
CA SER A 132 44.28 34.00 23.32
C SER A 132 45.74 33.63 23.63
N LYS A 133 46.05 32.33 23.64
CA LYS A 133 47.43 31.88 23.90
C LYS A 133 48.42 32.38 22.85
N VAL A 134 48.08 32.31 21.56
CA VAL A 134 48.91 32.87 20.48
C VAL A 134 49.13 34.37 20.67
N ASN A 135 48.08 35.12 21.00
CA ASN A 135 48.20 36.56 21.25
C ASN A 135 49.11 36.86 22.45
N SER A 136 48.97 36.12 23.56
CA SER A 136 49.84 36.28 24.73
C SER A 136 51.32 36.02 24.41
N LEU A 137 51.61 35.00 23.60
CA LEU A 137 52.98 34.70 23.15
C LEU A 137 53.54 35.77 22.23
N LYS A 138 52.72 36.34 21.33
CA LYS A 138 53.14 37.45 20.46
C LYS A 138 53.50 38.69 21.27
N VAL A 139 52.68 39.02 22.27
CA VAL A 139 52.93 40.15 23.18
C VAL A 139 54.22 39.92 23.97
N SER A 140 54.38 38.75 24.59
CA SER A 140 55.61 38.40 25.32
C SER A 140 56.87 38.45 24.45
N LYS A 141 56.79 37.99 23.20
CA LYS A 141 57.90 38.07 22.24
C LYS A 141 58.24 39.51 21.86
N ALA A 142 57.26 40.41 21.78
CA ALA A 142 57.50 41.82 21.52
C ALA A 142 58.26 42.47 22.69
N TYR A 143 57.84 42.22 23.93
CA TYR A 143 58.53 42.71 25.13
C TYR A 143 59.99 42.24 25.21
N LEU A 144 60.28 40.99 24.89
CA LEU A 144 61.65 40.47 24.88
C LEU A 144 62.54 41.19 23.85
N LYS A 145 61.99 41.53 22.67
CA LYS A 145 62.70 42.30 21.65
C LYS A 145 63.00 43.74 22.09
N ASP A 146 62.06 44.37 22.78
CA ASP A 146 62.25 45.73 23.29
C ASP A 146 63.30 45.76 24.41
N GLN A 147 63.39 44.69 25.21
CA GLN A 147 64.36 44.53 26.29
C GLN A 147 65.79 44.24 25.75
N GLU A 148 65.92 43.40 24.72
CA GLU A 148 67.20 43.21 24.01
C GLU A 148 67.72 44.50 23.35
N MET A 149 66.84 45.37 22.85
CA MET A 149 67.22 46.68 22.28
C MET A 149 67.69 47.68 23.36
N LEU A 150 67.17 47.57 24.58
CA LEU A 150 67.59 48.39 25.73
C LEU A 150 68.93 47.94 26.30
N ASP A 151 69.23 46.64 26.28
CA ASP A 151 70.52 46.09 26.74
C ASP A 151 71.68 46.30 25.73
N LEU A 152 71.39 46.81 24.53
CA LEU A 152 72.34 47.12 23.45
C LEU A 152 72.73 48.61 23.38
N HIS A 153 72.29 49.45 24.33
CA HIS A 153 72.64 50.87 24.47
C HIS A 153 73.28 51.15 25.84
#